data_AF-A0A329WB20-F1
#
_entry.id   AF-A0A329WB20-F1
#
_cell.length_a   1.000
_cell.length_b   1.000
_cell.length_c   1.000
_cell.angle_alpha   90.00
_cell.angle_beta   90.00
_cell.angle_gamma   90.00
#
_symmetry.space_group_name_H-M   'P 1'
#
loop_
_entity.id
_entity.type
_entity.pdbx_description
1 polymer ?
#
loop_
_entity_poly.entity_id
_entity_poly.type
_entity_poly.pdbx_seq_one_letter_code
_entity_poly.pdbx_strand_id
1 'polypeptide(L)'
;MDGAKEIAGKMVATIDDDSSWLTGFAEGVLDIPVDFYYVGYDYLDTEYRWDNENDKYRFVGLIKSEAITLNNLERIIQIIFEDYLGKLSEEQKQRLIETKVGKIFGGMISKYVIFRGSLGAFFGAKWFTKLGGSVTFTATLGVGASVSRAIYTSRELAQTNPNLYMLLRREGNLDLLYFLVESKMEPYVRALEAYDENRGLFNEIFDEFSVGLDK
;
A
#
# COMPACT_ATOMS: atom_id res chain seq x y z
N MET A 1 11.94 -8.32 -15.31
CA MET A 1 12.07 -7.79 -13.94
C MET A 1 12.57 -6.38 -14.10
N ASP A 2 11.82 -5.41 -13.59
CA ASP A 2 12.23 -4.01 -13.52
C ASP A 2 13.59 -3.92 -12.82
N GLY A 3 14.47 -3.06 -13.32
CA GLY A 3 15.79 -2.85 -12.73
C GLY A 3 15.70 -2.02 -11.43
N ALA A 4 16.75 -2.08 -10.60
CA ALA A 4 16.80 -1.35 -9.33
C ALA A 4 16.46 0.14 -9.48
N LYS A 5 17.01 0.79 -10.51
CA LYS A 5 16.76 2.20 -10.86
C LYS A 5 15.32 2.50 -11.22
N GLU A 6 14.62 1.57 -11.87
CA GLU A 6 13.21 1.75 -12.24
C GLU A 6 12.33 1.69 -10.98
N ILE A 7 12.54 0.68 -10.14
CA ILE A 7 11.82 0.53 -8.86
C ILE A 7 12.07 1.76 -7.98
N ALA A 8 13.34 2.14 -7.80
CA ALA A 8 13.73 3.32 -7.04
C ALA A 8 13.11 4.60 -7.60
N GLY A 9 13.12 4.80 -8.92
CA GLY A 9 12.48 5.96 -9.56
C GLY A 9 10.98 6.02 -9.30
N LYS A 10 10.29 4.87 -9.39
CA LYS A 10 8.87 4.77 -9.03
C LYS A 10 8.65 5.06 -7.53
N MET A 11 9.54 4.61 -6.64
CA MET A 11 9.47 4.95 -5.21
C MET A 11 9.64 6.45 -4.95
N VAL A 12 10.60 7.13 -5.61
CA VAL A 12 10.77 8.59 -5.48
C VAL A 12 9.49 9.32 -5.91
N ALA A 13 8.88 8.90 -7.02
CA ALA A 13 7.64 9.48 -7.53
C ALA A 13 6.42 9.31 -6.59
N THR A 14 6.52 8.49 -5.53
CA THR A 14 5.48 8.38 -4.49
C THR A 14 5.58 9.46 -3.41
N ILE A 15 6.65 10.25 -3.39
CA ILE A 15 6.96 11.23 -2.33
C ILE A 15 6.97 12.68 -2.84
N ASP A 16 7.26 12.89 -4.13
CA ASP A 16 7.68 14.20 -4.68
C ASP A 16 6.56 15.05 -5.36
N ASP A 17 5.30 14.59 -5.44
CA ASP A 17 4.34 15.13 -6.43
C ASP A 17 3.00 15.67 -5.87
N ASP A 18 2.89 16.91 -5.36
CA ASP A 18 1.66 17.66 -5.01
C ASP A 18 0.31 16.93 -4.67
N SER A 19 -0.23 17.28 -3.50
CA SER A 19 -1.37 16.75 -2.69
C SER A 19 -2.74 16.31 -3.29
N SER A 20 -2.88 16.05 -4.59
CA SER A 20 -4.16 15.81 -5.31
C SER A 20 -4.74 14.38 -5.20
N TRP A 21 -3.97 13.39 -4.75
CA TRP A 21 -4.43 12.00 -4.62
C TRP A 21 -5.44 11.83 -3.47
N LEU A 22 -5.35 12.69 -2.46
CA LEU A 22 -6.24 12.69 -1.29
C LEU A 22 -7.64 13.21 -1.66
N THR A 23 -7.73 14.21 -2.55
CA THR A 23 -9.00 14.75 -3.04
C THR A 23 -9.74 13.74 -3.91
N GLY A 24 -9.05 13.13 -4.89
CA GLY A 24 -9.66 12.09 -5.74
C GLY A 24 -10.02 10.81 -4.98
N PHE A 25 -9.31 10.51 -3.89
CA PHE A 25 -9.60 9.37 -3.03
C PHE A 25 -10.75 9.63 -2.05
N ALA A 26 -10.79 10.82 -1.41
CA ALA A 26 -11.90 11.19 -0.54
C ALA A 26 -13.22 11.22 -1.32
N GLU A 27 -13.21 11.77 -2.53
CA GLU A 27 -14.35 11.70 -3.46
C GLU A 27 -14.67 10.24 -3.83
N GLY A 28 -13.67 9.45 -4.22
CA GLY A 28 -13.85 8.04 -4.63
C GLY A 28 -14.34 7.07 -3.55
N VAL A 29 -13.94 7.25 -2.27
CA VAL A 29 -14.45 6.43 -1.14
C VAL A 29 -15.87 6.80 -0.77
N LEU A 30 -16.19 8.09 -0.77
CA LEU A 30 -17.57 8.55 -0.56
C LEU A 30 -18.50 8.05 -1.66
N ASP A 31 -17.97 7.88 -2.87
CA ASP A 31 -18.70 7.39 -4.04
C ASP A 31 -18.72 5.85 -4.19
N ILE A 32 -18.14 5.06 -3.27
CA ILE A 32 -18.28 3.59 -3.31
C ILE A 32 -19.76 3.28 -3.08
N PRO A 33 -20.51 2.86 -4.12
CA PRO A 33 -21.94 2.78 -4.00
C PRO A 33 -22.31 1.65 -3.03
N VAL A 34 -23.43 1.82 -2.32
CA VAL A 34 -24.12 0.74 -1.60
C VAL A 34 -24.32 -0.50 -2.49
N ASP A 35 -24.32 -0.33 -3.81
CA ASP A 35 -24.40 -1.41 -4.81
C ASP A 35 -23.26 -2.44 -4.72
N PHE A 36 -22.13 -2.17 -4.07
CA PHE A 36 -21.13 -3.21 -3.73
C PHE A 36 -21.73 -4.34 -2.87
N TYR A 37 -22.71 -4.03 -2.03
CA TYR A 37 -23.43 -5.01 -1.22
C TYR A 37 -24.32 -5.92 -2.08
N TYR A 38 -25.11 -5.33 -2.98
CA TYR A 38 -26.11 -6.06 -3.79
C TYR A 38 -25.50 -6.74 -5.01
N VAL A 39 -24.61 -6.08 -5.73
CA VAL A 39 -23.89 -6.67 -6.88
C VAL A 39 -22.81 -7.64 -6.42
N GLY A 40 -22.24 -7.41 -5.23
CA GLY A 40 -21.54 -8.46 -4.51
C GLY A 40 -22.44 -9.68 -4.41
N TYR A 41 -23.57 -9.59 -3.72
CA TYR A 41 -24.43 -10.77 -3.54
C TYR A 41 -24.80 -11.50 -4.86
N ASP A 42 -25.23 -10.78 -5.90
CA ASP A 42 -25.69 -11.39 -7.18
C ASP A 42 -24.55 -11.86 -8.11
N TYR A 43 -23.39 -11.18 -8.16
CA TYR A 43 -22.21 -11.61 -8.93
C TYR A 43 -21.41 -12.70 -8.20
N LEU A 44 -21.63 -12.84 -6.89
CA LEU A 44 -21.01 -13.87 -6.07
C LEU A 44 -21.79 -15.18 -6.08
N ASP A 45 -23.11 -15.14 -6.35
CA ASP A 45 -24.00 -16.32 -6.48
C ASP A 45 -23.94 -17.00 -7.88
N THR A 46 -23.21 -16.43 -8.84
CA THR A 46 -23.06 -17.01 -10.19
C THR A 46 -21.65 -17.59 -10.43
N GLU A 47 -21.60 -18.93 -10.39
CA GLU A 47 -20.66 -19.86 -11.06
C GLU A 47 -19.16 -19.99 -10.60
N TYR A 48 -18.86 -21.16 -10.00
CA TYR A 48 -17.62 -21.96 -9.89
C TYR A 48 -16.28 -21.41 -9.32
N ARG A 49 -15.93 -21.88 -8.09
CA ARG A 49 -14.70 -22.61 -7.64
C ARG A 49 -14.41 -22.30 -6.16
N TRP A 50 -14.36 -23.34 -5.33
CA TRP A 50 -14.29 -23.34 -3.86
C TRP A 50 -13.30 -22.34 -3.22
N ASP A 51 -12.14 -22.06 -3.84
CA ASP A 51 -11.17 -21.07 -3.32
C ASP A 51 -11.62 -19.61 -3.50
N ASN A 52 -12.44 -19.31 -4.51
CA ASN A 52 -12.99 -17.97 -4.72
C ASN A 52 -14.04 -17.61 -3.67
N GLU A 53 -14.78 -18.58 -3.14
CA GLU A 53 -15.88 -18.30 -2.20
C GLU A 53 -15.38 -17.62 -0.92
N ASN A 54 -14.28 -18.09 -0.33
CA ASN A 54 -13.75 -17.51 0.90
C ASN A 54 -13.29 -16.05 0.71
N ASP A 55 -12.55 -15.74 -0.35
CA ASP A 55 -12.08 -14.37 -0.62
C ASP A 55 -13.25 -13.43 -0.94
N LYS A 56 -14.25 -13.93 -1.65
CA LYS A 56 -15.53 -13.24 -1.90
C LYS A 56 -16.26 -12.92 -0.59
N TYR A 57 -16.40 -13.89 0.32
CA TYR A 57 -17.03 -13.67 1.64
C TYR A 57 -16.25 -12.69 2.50
N ARG A 58 -14.92 -12.74 2.49
CA ARG A 58 -14.05 -11.79 3.20
C ARG A 58 -14.25 -10.37 2.67
N PHE A 59 -14.33 -10.21 1.35
CA PHE A 59 -14.58 -8.91 0.72
C PHE A 59 -15.98 -8.37 1.07
N VAL A 60 -17.02 -9.20 1.00
CA VAL A 60 -18.37 -8.82 1.47
C VAL A 60 -18.36 -8.43 2.94
N GLY A 61 -17.58 -9.14 3.76
CA GLY A 61 -17.36 -8.79 5.17
C GLY A 61 -16.85 -7.36 5.34
N LEU A 62 -15.85 -6.96 4.54
CA LEU A 62 -15.30 -5.59 4.55
C LEU A 62 -16.34 -4.54 4.14
N ILE A 63 -17.16 -4.82 3.13
CA ILE A 63 -18.25 -3.91 2.73
C ILE A 63 -19.28 -3.77 3.85
N LYS A 64 -19.71 -4.90 4.42
CA LYS A 64 -20.71 -4.92 5.52
C LYS A 64 -20.23 -4.20 6.78
N SER A 65 -18.94 -4.28 7.08
CA SER A 65 -18.34 -3.58 8.22
C SER A 65 -17.92 -2.15 7.89
N GLU A 66 -18.25 -1.64 6.70
CA GLU A 66 -17.85 -0.30 6.23
C GLU A 66 -16.33 -0.09 6.33
N ALA A 67 -15.55 -1.13 6.06
CA ALA A 67 -14.09 -1.12 6.26
C ALA A 67 -13.33 -0.37 5.17
N ILE A 68 -13.97 0.02 4.07
CA ILE A 68 -13.33 0.86 3.05
C ILE A 68 -13.39 2.31 3.52
N THR A 69 -12.41 2.66 4.36
CA THR A 69 -12.28 4.00 4.94
C THR A 69 -10.87 4.54 4.72
N LEU A 70 -10.75 5.86 4.78
CA LEU A 70 -9.44 6.55 4.83
C LEU A 70 -8.53 5.89 5.88
N ASN A 71 -9.02 5.70 7.11
CA ASN A 71 -8.26 5.12 8.23
C ASN A 71 -7.66 3.74 7.91
N ASN A 72 -8.46 2.85 7.32
CA ASN A 72 -7.99 1.50 6.97
C ASN A 72 -6.99 1.52 5.81
N LEU A 73 -7.08 2.49 4.89
CA LEU A 73 -6.05 2.65 3.86
C LEU A 73 -4.78 3.29 4.41
N GLU A 74 -4.88 4.25 5.35
CA GLU A 74 -3.70 4.75 6.07
C GLU A 74 -2.98 3.57 6.72
N ARG A 75 -3.75 2.66 7.33
CA ARG A 75 -3.21 1.47 7.98
C ARG A 75 -2.47 0.55 7.01
N ILE A 76 -2.95 0.36 5.79
CA ILE A 76 -2.23 -0.41 4.76
C ILE A 76 -0.88 0.21 4.45
N ILE A 77 -0.87 1.51 4.13
CA ILE A 77 0.37 2.22 3.75
C ILE A 77 1.34 2.25 4.94
N GLN A 78 0.81 2.43 6.16
CA GLN A 78 1.57 2.36 7.39
C GLN A 78 2.29 1.02 7.54
N ILE A 79 1.58 -0.10 7.36
CA ILE A 79 2.15 -1.44 7.47
C ILE A 79 3.27 -1.65 6.42
N ILE A 80 3.08 -1.16 5.19
CA ILE A 80 4.10 -1.27 4.13
C ILE A 80 5.35 -0.47 4.52
N PHE A 81 5.21 0.75 5.02
CA PHE A 81 6.35 1.54 5.49
C PHE A 81 7.01 0.96 6.74
N GLU A 82 6.23 0.43 7.69
CA GLU A 82 6.76 -0.24 8.89
C GLU A 82 7.61 -1.46 8.51
N ASP A 83 7.16 -2.28 7.56
CA ASP A 83 7.91 -3.44 7.07
C ASP A 83 9.16 -2.98 6.32
N TYR A 84 9.03 -2.02 5.40
CA TYR A 84 10.18 -1.48 4.64
C TYR A 84 11.25 -0.87 5.54
N LEU A 85 10.88 0.04 6.44
CA LEU A 85 11.80 0.67 7.39
C LEU A 85 12.39 -0.36 8.37
N GLY A 86 11.63 -1.39 8.73
CA GLY A 86 12.12 -2.49 9.55
C GLY A 86 13.20 -3.34 8.87
N LYS A 87 13.23 -3.37 7.53
CA LYS A 87 14.25 -4.08 6.74
C LYS A 87 15.52 -3.25 6.50
N LEU A 88 15.47 -1.93 6.67
CA LEU A 88 16.65 -1.05 6.50
C LEU A 88 17.66 -1.20 7.64
N SER A 89 18.95 -1.13 7.30
CA SER A 89 20.02 -0.97 8.31
C SER A 89 19.97 0.42 8.96
N GLU A 90 20.65 0.59 10.09
CA GLU A 90 20.72 1.90 10.76
C GLU A 90 21.44 2.94 9.88
N GLU A 91 22.44 2.53 9.10
CA GLU A 91 23.12 3.40 8.13
C GLU A 91 22.20 3.81 6.98
N GLN A 92 21.33 2.90 6.52
CA GLN A 92 20.33 3.20 5.50
C GLN A 92 19.26 4.16 6.04
N LYS A 93 18.78 3.95 7.26
CA LYS A 93 17.86 4.89 7.93
C LYS A 93 18.47 6.27 8.07
N GLN A 94 19.73 6.35 8.52
CA GLN A 94 20.45 7.62 8.64
C GLN A 94 20.58 8.34 7.29
N ARG A 95 20.93 7.61 6.22
CA ARG A 95 20.98 8.17 4.86
C ARG A 95 19.65 8.77 4.43
N LEU A 96 18.51 8.11 4.69
CA LEU A 96 17.19 8.70 4.38
C LEU A 96 16.92 10.00 5.13
N ILE A 97 17.36 10.11 6.39
CA ILE A 97 17.21 11.33 7.21
C ILE A 97 18.04 12.49 6.64
N GLU A 98 19.17 12.18 6.00
CA GLU A 98 20.07 13.17 5.42
C GLU A 98 19.62 13.70 4.05
N THR A 99 18.66 13.03 3.39
CA THR A 99 18.17 13.45 2.07
C THR A 99 17.40 14.79 2.10
N LYS A 100 17.15 15.40 0.93
CA LYS A 100 16.29 16.61 0.82
C LYS A 100 14.90 16.44 1.42
N VAL A 101 14.30 15.24 1.26
CA VAL A 101 13.01 14.88 1.88
C VAL A 101 13.18 14.28 3.28
N GLY A 102 14.38 14.38 3.87
CA GLY A 102 14.74 13.82 5.17
C GLY A 102 13.89 14.33 6.33
N LYS A 103 13.20 15.47 6.21
CA LYS A 103 12.18 15.91 7.18
C LYS A 103 10.97 14.95 7.24
N ILE A 104 10.60 14.34 6.11
CA ILE A 104 9.51 13.35 6.02
C ILE A 104 9.99 12.04 6.66
N PHE A 105 11.11 11.50 6.17
CA PHE A 105 11.67 10.24 6.67
C PHE A 105 12.14 10.30 8.12
N GLY A 106 12.74 11.40 8.56
CA GLY A 106 13.15 11.60 9.96
C GLY A 106 11.96 11.60 10.92
N GLY A 107 10.81 12.14 10.51
CA GLY A 107 9.57 12.04 11.27
C GLY A 107 9.04 10.62 11.39
N MET A 108 9.15 9.82 10.32
CA MET A 108 8.75 8.41 10.32
C MET A 108 9.71 7.56 11.15
N ILE A 109 11.01 7.60 10.84
CA ILE A 109 12.04 6.80 11.50
C ILE A 109 12.09 7.09 13.01
N SER A 110 12.06 8.36 13.41
CA SER A 110 12.06 8.72 14.84
C SER A 110 10.88 8.09 15.59
N LYS A 111 9.66 8.17 15.03
CA LYS A 111 8.49 7.55 15.64
C LYS A 111 8.55 6.03 15.59
N TYR A 112 8.97 5.44 14.47
CA TYR A 112 9.17 4.00 14.35
C TYR A 112 10.09 3.49 15.46
N VAL A 113 11.21 4.16 15.71
CA VAL A 113 12.16 3.80 16.78
C VAL A 113 11.54 4.03 18.17
N ILE A 114 10.94 5.19 18.43
CA ILE A 114 10.34 5.54 19.73
C ILE A 114 9.21 4.58 20.11
N PHE A 115 8.35 4.23 19.16
CA PHE A 115 7.20 3.36 19.34
C PHE A 115 7.49 1.90 18.99
N ARG A 116 8.77 1.49 19.05
CA ARG A 116 9.23 0.08 18.92
C ARG A 116 8.65 -0.65 17.71
N GLY A 117 8.65 0.01 16.57
CA GLY A 117 8.20 -0.53 15.29
C GLY A 117 6.83 -0.05 14.83
N SER A 118 6.16 0.84 15.56
CA SER A 118 4.85 1.39 15.16
C SER A 118 4.90 2.84 14.68
N LEU A 119 4.25 3.11 13.56
CA LEU A 119 4.01 4.42 12.97
C LEU A 119 2.61 4.97 13.26
N GLY A 120 1.83 4.34 14.16
CA GLY A 120 0.40 4.63 14.33
C GLY A 120 0.08 6.08 14.70
N ALA A 121 0.98 6.75 15.42
CA ALA A 121 0.84 8.17 15.76
C ALA A 121 1.38 9.13 14.67
N PHE A 122 1.92 8.63 13.57
CA PHE A 122 2.39 9.42 12.42
C PHE A 122 1.32 9.54 11.33
N PHE A 123 0.57 8.47 11.10
CA PHE A 123 -0.39 8.32 10.01
C PHE A 123 -1.75 8.95 10.36
N GLY A 124 -1.81 10.27 10.57
CA GLY A 124 -3.09 11.00 10.57
C GLY A 124 -3.04 12.16 9.59
N ALA A 125 -4.08 12.36 8.77
CA ALA A 125 -4.36 13.41 7.75
C ALA A 125 -3.21 14.30 7.20
N LYS A 126 -2.39 14.91 8.06
CA LYS A 126 -1.23 15.75 7.74
C LYS A 126 -0.05 15.03 7.07
N TRP A 127 0.07 13.70 7.16
CA TRP A 127 1.16 12.98 6.49
C TRP A 127 0.85 12.75 5.01
N PHE A 128 -0.41 12.43 4.70
CA PHE A 128 -0.90 12.27 3.33
C PHE A 128 -0.82 13.55 2.49
N THR A 129 -0.99 14.71 3.11
CA THR A 129 -0.76 16.01 2.44
C THR A 129 0.72 16.27 2.14
N LYS A 130 1.65 15.59 2.85
CA LYS A 130 3.11 15.75 2.67
C LYS A 130 3.71 14.76 1.68
N LEU A 131 3.01 13.69 1.35
CA LEU A 131 3.51 12.63 0.46
C LEU A 131 3.28 12.90 -1.01
N GLY A 132 2.80 14.07 -1.42
CA GLY A 132 2.79 14.50 -2.82
C GLY A 132 2.49 13.36 -3.81
N GLY A 133 1.20 13.10 -4.07
CA GLY A 133 0.83 12.41 -5.29
C GLY A 133 -0.44 12.99 -5.89
N SER A 134 -0.63 12.87 -7.20
CA SER A 134 -1.96 12.73 -7.80
C SER A 134 -2.17 11.28 -8.26
N VAL A 135 -3.27 10.66 -7.86
CA VAL A 135 -3.82 9.46 -8.51
C VAL A 135 -5.32 9.66 -8.53
N THR A 136 -5.84 9.81 -9.74
CA THR A 136 -7.25 9.58 -9.99
C THR A 136 -7.49 8.10 -9.75
N PHE A 137 -8.17 7.77 -8.64
CA PHE A 137 -8.73 6.44 -8.50
C PHE A 137 -9.68 6.24 -9.67
N THR A 138 -9.37 5.29 -10.56
CA THR A 138 -10.26 4.94 -11.67
C THR A 138 -11.43 4.14 -11.07
N ALA A 139 -12.36 4.84 -10.43
CA ALA A 139 -13.70 4.36 -10.10
C ALA A 139 -14.55 4.01 -11.35
N THR A 140 -13.92 3.94 -12.53
CA THR A 140 -14.55 3.53 -13.79
C THR A 140 -14.72 2.03 -13.91
N LEU A 141 -14.16 1.23 -12.99
CA LEU A 141 -14.40 -0.20 -12.95
C LEU A 141 -15.74 -0.48 -12.25
N GLY A 142 -16.67 -1.09 -12.99
CA GLY A 142 -17.93 -1.58 -12.41
C GLY A 142 -17.66 -2.52 -11.23
N VAL A 143 -18.62 -2.59 -10.30
CA VAL A 143 -18.50 -3.31 -9.01
C VAL A 143 -17.86 -4.70 -9.12
N GLY A 144 -18.26 -5.52 -10.10
CA GLY A 144 -17.71 -6.87 -10.30
C GLY A 144 -16.23 -6.91 -10.72
N ALA A 145 -15.76 -5.91 -11.47
CA ALA A 145 -14.35 -5.79 -11.83
C ALA A 145 -13.49 -5.39 -10.62
N SER A 146 -14.03 -4.55 -9.73
CA SER A 146 -13.37 -4.14 -8.49
C SER A 146 -13.23 -5.29 -7.50
N VAL A 147 -14.28 -6.11 -7.31
CA VAL A 147 -14.21 -7.32 -6.47
C VAL A 147 -13.18 -8.31 -7.03
N SER A 148 -13.18 -8.53 -8.34
CA SER A 148 -12.21 -9.41 -8.99
C SER A 148 -10.78 -8.89 -8.78
N ARG A 149 -10.54 -7.60 -8.99
CA ARG A 149 -9.23 -6.97 -8.78
C ARG A 149 -8.76 -7.10 -7.33
N ALA A 150 -9.63 -6.85 -6.35
CA ALA A 150 -9.31 -7.04 -4.93
C ALA A 150 -8.81 -8.45 -4.62
N ILE A 151 -9.48 -9.48 -5.15
CA ILE A 151 -9.12 -10.88 -4.93
C ILE A 151 -7.81 -11.23 -5.65
N TYR A 152 -7.66 -10.84 -6.92
CA TYR A 152 -6.44 -11.15 -7.69
C TYR A 152 -5.21 -10.46 -7.09
N THR A 153 -5.29 -9.17 -6.76
CA THR A 153 -4.20 -8.42 -6.12
C THR A 153 -3.84 -9.00 -4.74
N SER A 154 -4.83 -9.40 -3.92
CA SER A 154 -4.56 -10.07 -2.62
C SER A 154 -3.83 -11.40 -2.80
N ARG A 155 -4.20 -12.20 -3.81
CA ARG A 155 -3.56 -13.49 -4.10
C ARG A 155 -2.18 -13.36 -4.69
N GLU A 156 -1.97 -12.38 -5.57
CA GLU A 156 -0.65 -12.03 -6.08
C GLU A 156 0.27 -11.65 -4.93
N LEU A 157 -0.19 -10.77 -4.03
CA LEU A 157 0.54 -10.41 -2.82
C LEU A 157 0.87 -11.63 -1.94
N ALA A 158 -0.06 -12.57 -1.79
CA ALA A 158 0.18 -13.81 -1.04
C ALA A 158 1.27 -14.70 -1.66
N GLN A 159 1.48 -14.60 -2.97
CA GLN A 159 2.50 -15.37 -3.70
C GLN A 159 3.84 -14.66 -3.71
N THR A 160 3.86 -13.35 -3.97
CA THR A 160 5.10 -12.59 -4.15
C THR A 160 5.65 -12.08 -2.82
N ASN A 161 4.79 -11.64 -1.90
CA ASN A 161 5.17 -11.15 -0.58
C ASN A 161 4.26 -11.73 0.53
N PRO A 162 4.43 -13.02 0.88
CA PRO A 162 3.57 -13.69 1.85
C PRO A 162 3.61 -13.06 3.25
N ASN A 163 4.71 -12.38 3.61
CA ASN A 163 4.83 -11.67 4.88
C ASN A 163 3.87 -10.47 4.92
N LEU A 164 3.96 -9.57 3.92
CA LEU A 164 3.10 -8.39 3.83
C LEU A 164 1.62 -8.79 3.70
N TYR A 165 1.31 -9.81 2.90
CA TYR A 165 -0.03 -10.39 2.83
C TYR A 165 -0.56 -10.80 4.21
N MET A 166 0.25 -11.50 5.01
CA MET A 166 -0.17 -11.93 6.35
C MET A 166 -0.33 -10.78 7.33
N LEU A 167 0.50 -9.73 7.24
CA LEU A 167 0.34 -8.51 8.04
C LEU A 167 -0.99 -7.82 7.74
N LEU A 168 -1.29 -7.58 6.46
CA LEU A 168 -2.54 -6.93 6.05
C LEU A 168 -3.77 -7.80 6.35
N ARG A 169 -3.68 -9.12 6.14
CA ARG A 169 -4.79 -10.05 6.40
C ARG A 169 -5.18 -10.09 7.87
N ARG A 170 -4.21 -10.05 8.78
CA ARG A 170 -4.44 -10.05 10.23
C ARG A 170 -5.07 -8.75 10.74
N GLU A 171 -4.92 -7.67 9.99
CA GLU A 171 -5.48 -6.35 10.30
C GLU A 171 -6.93 -6.20 9.80
N GLY A 172 -7.68 -7.31 9.78
CA GLY A 172 -9.09 -7.30 9.37
C GLY A 172 -9.31 -7.45 7.87
N ASN A 173 -8.47 -8.25 7.19
CA ASN A 173 -8.51 -8.47 5.74
C ASN A 173 -8.14 -7.27 4.87
N LEU A 174 -7.24 -6.39 5.34
CA LEU A 174 -6.78 -5.25 4.55
C LEU A 174 -6.01 -5.66 3.28
N ASP A 175 -5.59 -6.91 3.17
CA ASP A 175 -4.99 -7.47 1.95
C ASP A 175 -5.94 -7.32 0.75
N LEU A 176 -7.26 -7.42 0.97
CA LEU A 176 -8.27 -7.22 -0.06
C LEU A 176 -8.53 -5.75 -0.39
N LEU A 177 -8.01 -4.81 0.41
CA LEU A 177 -8.09 -3.37 0.13
C LEU A 177 -6.78 -2.82 -0.44
N TYR A 178 -5.71 -3.61 -0.46
CA TYR A 178 -4.41 -3.20 -1.02
C TYR A 178 -4.52 -2.73 -2.47
N PHE A 179 -5.39 -3.34 -3.28
CA PHE A 179 -5.62 -2.92 -4.68
C PHE A 179 -6.00 -1.44 -4.84
N LEU A 180 -6.55 -0.81 -3.80
CA LEU A 180 -6.90 0.62 -3.81
C LEU A 180 -5.66 1.52 -3.75
N VAL A 181 -4.55 1.03 -3.19
CA VAL A 181 -3.27 1.76 -3.05
C VAL A 181 -2.13 1.14 -3.86
N GLU A 182 -2.36 -0.02 -4.48
CA GLU A 182 -1.39 -0.82 -5.23
C GLU A 182 -0.60 0.02 -6.22
N SER A 183 -1.26 0.86 -7.04
CA SER A 183 -0.59 1.66 -8.06
C SER A 183 0.49 2.62 -7.53
N LYS A 184 0.41 3.00 -6.24
CA LYS A 184 1.41 3.82 -5.58
C LYS A 184 2.35 3.00 -4.71
N MET A 185 1.85 1.96 -4.06
CA MET A 185 2.63 1.22 -3.06
C MET A 185 3.40 0.04 -3.64
N GLU A 186 3.07 -0.40 -4.86
CA GLU A 186 3.75 -1.48 -5.56
C GLU A 186 5.28 -1.33 -5.55
N PRO A 187 5.91 -0.17 -5.83
CA PRO A 187 7.36 -0.04 -5.83
C PRO A 187 8.01 -0.41 -4.47
N TYR A 188 7.35 -0.09 -3.35
CA TYR A 188 7.82 -0.51 -2.01
C TYR A 188 7.62 -2.00 -1.78
N VAL A 189 6.51 -2.57 -2.26
CA VAL A 189 6.27 -4.02 -2.20
C VAL A 189 7.31 -4.78 -3.00
N ARG A 190 7.65 -4.30 -4.21
CA ARG A 190 8.74 -4.86 -5.05
C ARG A 190 10.10 -4.76 -4.37
N ALA A 191 10.36 -3.67 -3.64
CA ALA A 191 11.57 -3.58 -2.81
C ALA A 191 11.56 -4.63 -1.68
N LEU A 192 10.44 -4.83 -1.00
CA LEU A 192 10.30 -5.88 0.02
C LEU A 192 10.47 -7.29 -0.55
N GLU A 193 9.93 -7.57 -1.74
CA GLU A 193 10.14 -8.82 -2.47
C GLU A 193 11.64 -9.02 -2.76
N ALA A 194 12.32 -7.98 -3.27
CA ALA A 194 13.76 -8.01 -3.49
C ALA A 194 14.54 -8.27 -2.20
N TYR A 195 14.07 -7.80 -1.03
CA TYR A 195 14.71 -8.10 0.23
C TYR A 195 14.69 -9.60 0.56
N ASP A 196 13.58 -10.29 0.30
CA ASP A 196 13.46 -11.72 0.59
C ASP A 196 14.16 -12.58 -0.47
N GLU A 197 14.17 -12.16 -1.74
CA GLU A 197 14.76 -12.91 -2.86
C GLU A 197 16.26 -12.62 -3.08
N ASN A 198 16.67 -11.34 -3.04
CA ASN A 198 18.01 -10.90 -3.39
C ASN A 198 18.42 -9.62 -2.64
N ARG A 199 19.12 -9.79 -1.52
CA ARG A 199 19.63 -8.68 -0.70
C ARG A 199 20.52 -7.69 -1.45
N GLY A 200 21.24 -8.12 -2.48
CA GLY A 200 22.02 -7.24 -3.33
C GLY A 200 21.13 -6.27 -4.10
N LEU A 201 20.08 -6.80 -4.73
CA LEU A 201 19.09 -5.99 -5.45
C LEU A 201 18.35 -5.04 -4.51
N PHE A 202 17.96 -5.47 -3.31
CA PHE A 202 17.33 -4.59 -2.32
C PHE A 202 18.23 -3.39 -1.96
N ASN A 203 19.51 -3.64 -1.71
CA ASN A 203 20.45 -2.58 -1.39
C ASN A 203 20.69 -1.65 -2.58
N GLU A 204 20.74 -2.19 -3.81
CA GLU A 204 20.85 -1.39 -5.03
C GLU A 204 19.61 -0.50 -5.25
N ILE A 205 18.40 -1.03 -5.00
CA ILE A 205 17.14 -0.25 -5.01
C ILE A 205 17.24 0.87 -3.97
N PHE A 206 17.68 0.57 -2.75
CA PHE A 206 17.84 1.58 -1.71
C PHE A 206 18.83 2.68 -2.10
N ASP A 207 20.00 2.30 -2.64
CA ASP A 207 21.04 3.27 -3.01
C ASP A 207 20.53 4.21 -4.11
N GLU A 208 19.92 3.67 -5.18
CA GLU A 208 19.29 4.47 -6.24
C GLU A 208 18.14 5.35 -5.71
N PHE A 209 17.34 4.81 -4.77
CA PHE A 209 16.24 5.54 -4.14
C PHE A 209 16.76 6.74 -3.34
N SER A 210 17.76 6.53 -2.48
CA SER A 210 18.37 7.59 -1.67
C SER A 210 18.97 8.71 -2.54
N VAL A 211 19.65 8.34 -3.63
CA VAL A 211 20.20 9.32 -4.60
C VAL A 211 19.09 10.06 -5.33
N GLY A 212 17.99 9.38 -5.67
CA GLY A 212 16.85 10.00 -6.31
C GLY A 212 16.14 11.02 -5.43
N LEU A 213 16.06 10.77 -4.12
CA LEU A 213 15.51 11.70 -3.13
C LEU A 213 16.33 12.98 -2.93
N ASP A 214 17.60 12.99 -3.35
CA ASP A 214 18.48 14.14 -3.29
C ASP A 214 18.48 14.99 -4.56
N LYS A 215 17.78 14.57 -5.61
CA LYS A 215 17.66 15.34 -6.86
C LYS A 215 16.68 16.50 -6.70
#